data_AF-A0A1G7A852-F1
#
_entry.id   AF-A0A1G7A852-F1
#
_cell.length_a   1.000
_cell.length_b   1.000
_cell.length_c   1.000
_cell.angle_alpha   90.00
_cell.angle_beta   90.00
_cell.angle_gamma   90.00
#
_symmetry.space_group_name_H-M   'P 1'
#
loop_
_entity.id
_entity.type
_entity.pdbx_description
1 polymer ?
#
loop_
_entity_poly.entity_id
_entity_poly.type
_entity_poly.pdbx_seq_one_letter_code
_entity_poly.pdbx_strand_id
1 'polypeptide(L)'
;MKRGNAPRMKVEVSDALGYKKIVDIPIELHHTNLPQRLNTPKVNEAWNLTEVTPWGHASMDSYRKLGNNFKLVRIINGTNSW
;
A
#
# COMPACT_ATOMS: atom_id res chain seq x y z
N MET A 1 -9.27 -6.05 -13.74
CA MET A 1 -8.34 -4.96 -14.15
C MET A 1 -7.91 -5.21 -15.60
N LYS A 2 -8.12 -4.26 -16.53
CA LYS A 2 -7.86 -4.50 -17.97
C LYS A 2 -6.38 -4.35 -18.39
N ARG A 3 -5.50 -3.84 -17.52
CA ARG A 3 -4.09 -3.50 -17.84
C ARG A 3 -3.06 -4.08 -16.86
N GLY A 4 -3.46 -4.94 -15.93
CA GLY A 4 -2.56 -5.48 -14.89
C GLY A 4 -2.13 -4.49 -13.80
N ASN A 5 -2.65 -3.25 -13.80
CA ASN A 5 -2.38 -2.28 -12.74
C ASN A 5 -3.07 -2.69 -11.43
N ALA A 6 -2.41 -2.42 -10.30
CA ALA A 6 -2.97 -2.59 -8.97
C ALA A 6 -4.29 -1.81 -8.82
N PRO A 7 -5.30 -2.36 -8.12
CA PRO A 7 -6.49 -1.62 -7.77
C PRO A 7 -6.14 -0.42 -6.90
N ARG A 8 -6.95 0.62 -7.00
CA ARG A 8 -6.74 1.87 -6.29
C ARG A 8 -7.86 2.11 -5.29
N MET A 9 -7.52 2.75 -4.18
CA MET A 9 -8.47 3.26 -3.20
C MET A 9 -8.39 4.79 -3.18
N LYS A 10 -9.55 5.43 -2.98
CA LYS A 10 -9.63 6.88 -2.81
C LYS A 10 -9.60 7.21 -1.33
N VAL A 11 -8.69 8.09 -0.95
CA VAL A 11 -8.40 8.38 0.46
C VAL A 11 -8.20 9.88 0.65
N GLU A 12 -8.49 10.33 1.86
CA GLU A 12 -8.05 11.64 2.34
C GLU A 12 -6.80 11.45 3.19
N VAL A 13 -5.74 12.15 2.83
CA VAL A 13 -4.48 12.18 3.59
C VAL A 13 -4.19 13.58 4.07
N SER A 14 -3.51 13.71 5.21
CA SER A 14 -3.00 14.99 5.69
C SER A 14 -1.48 15.04 5.61
N ASP A 15 -0.97 16.24 5.38
CA ASP A 15 0.44 16.50 5.54
C ASP A 15 0.84 16.77 7.00
N ALA A 16 2.11 17.12 7.24
CA ALA A 16 2.62 17.43 8.57
C ALA A 16 2.00 18.70 9.18
N LEU A 17 1.52 19.63 8.34
CA LEU A 17 0.90 20.89 8.74
C LEU A 17 -0.63 20.78 8.88
N GLY A 18 -1.19 19.60 8.57
CA GLY A 18 -2.63 19.33 8.66
C GLY A 18 -3.41 19.64 7.37
N TYR A 19 -2.74 20.04 6.28
CA TYR A 19 -3.42 20.22 5.00
C TYR A 19 -3.89 18.89 4.46
N LYS A 20 -5.18 18.80 4.16
CA LYS A 20 -5.82 17.59 3.66
C LYS A 20 -5.90 17.60 2.15
N LYS A 21 -5.66 16.44 1.54
CA LYS A 21 -5.86 16.23 0.10
C LYS A 21 -6.49 14.87 -0.16
N ILE A 22 -7.33 14.82 -1.18
CA ILE A 22 -7.88 13.57 -1.70
C ILE A 22 -6.95 13.04 -2.77
N VAL A 23 -6.56 11.77 -2.64
CA VAL A 23 -5.68 11.09 -3.59
C VAL A 23 -6.20 9.69 -3.87
N ASP A 24 -6.01 9.21 -5.10
CA ASP A 24 -6.15 7.80 -5.41
C ASP A 24 -4.80 7.13 -5.24
N ILE A 25 -4.74 6.04 -4.49
CA ILE A 25 -3.50 5.34 -4.17
C ILE A 25 -3.64 3.86 -4.52
N PRO A 26 -2.61 3.21 -5.09
CA PRO A 26 -2.65 1.78 -5.34
C PRO A 26 -2.47 0.99 -4.03
N ILE A 27 -2.97 -0.25 -4.00
CA ILE A 27 -2.51 -1.22 -3.00
C ILE A 27 -1.08 -1.69 -3.32
N GLU A 28 -0.42 -2.26 -2.32
CA GLU A 28 0.94 -2.79 -2.39
C GLU A 28 0.92 -4.31 -2.15
N LEU A 29 2.03 -4.97 -2.48
CA LEU A 29 2.29 -6.36 -2.13
C LEU A 29 3.44 -6.42 -1.11
N HIS A 30 3.22 -7.14 -0.03
CA HIS A 30 4.23 -7.41 0.99
C HIS A 30 4.73 -8.86 0.89
N HIS A 31 6.04 -9.05 0.99
CA HIS A 31 6.67 -10.37 1.02
C HIS A 31 6.69 -10.91 2.46
N THR A 32 5.84 -11.89 2.76
CA THR A 32 5.56 -12.30 4.14
C THR A 32 6.66 -13.18 4.75
N ASN A 33 7.21 -14.14 4.00
CA ASN A 33 8.10 -15.17 4.54
C ASN A 33 9.52 -15.09 3.93
N LEU A 34 9.60 -14.96 2.61
CA LEU A 34 10.85 -14.82 1.88
C LEU A 34 10.99 -13.36 1.42
N PRO A 35 11.98 -12.61 1.92
CA PRO A 35 12.12 -11.21 1.55
C PRO A 35 12.57 -11.08 0.09
N GLN A 36 12.14 -10.01 -0.57
CA GLN A 36 12.47 -9.73 -1.97
C GLN A 36 13.98 -9.76 -2.26
N ARG A 37 14.82 -9.34 -1.29
CA ARG A 37 16.29 -9.34 -1.40
C ARG A 37 16.94 -10.71 -1.57
N LEU A 38 16.20 -11.80 -1.35
CA LEU A 38 16.70 -13.16 -1.59
C LEU A 38 16.86 -13.45 -3.09
N ASN A 39 16.21 -12.67 -3.96
CA ASN A 39 16.37 -12.69 -5.42
C ASN A 39 16.20 -14.08 -6.07
N THR A 40 15.20 -14.84 -5.61
CA THR A 40 14.83 -16.15 -6.19
C THR A 40 13.43 -16.06 -6.78
N PRO A 41 13.08 -16.87 -7.80
CA PRO A 41 11.71 -16.91 -8.32
C PRO A 41 10.64 -17.20 -7.26
N LYS A 42 10.98 -17.99 -6.23
CA LYS A 42 10.04 -18.37 -5.16
C LYS A 42 9.52 -17.18 -4.35
N VAL A 43 10.25 -16.05 -4.31
CA VAL A 43 9.80 -14.88 -3.56
C VAL A 43 8.54 -14.25 -4.17
N ASN A 44 8.33 -14.43 -5.47
CA ASN A 44 7.21 -13.87 -6.22
C ASN A 44 5.98 -14.80 -6.27
N GLU A 45 6.03 -15.94 -5.57
CA GLU A 45 4.90 -16.87 -5.54
C GLU A 45 3.77 -16.33 -4.64
N ALA A 46 2.52 -16.60 -5.02
CA ALA A 46 1.35 -16.03 -4.37
C ALA A 46 1.27 -16.30 -2.85
N TRP A 47 1.74 -17.46 -2.40
CA TRP A 47 1.78 -17.81 -0.97
C TRP A 47 2.70 -16.89 -0.15
N ASN A 48 3.64 -16.20 -0.80
CA ASN A 48 4.59 -15.29 -0.18
C ASN A 48 4.16 -13.82 -0.30
N LEU A 49 3.07 -13.52 -1.01
CA LEU A 49 2.64 -12.17 -1.31
C LEU A 49 1.30 -11.87 -0.62
N THR A 50 1.28 -10.81 0.19
CA THR A 50 0.06 -10.33 0.86
C THR A 50 -0.31 -8.96 0.30
N GLU A 51 -1.56 -8.79 -0.14
CA GLU A 51 -2.11 -7.49 -0.51
C GLU A 51 -2.27 -6.60 0.74
N VAL A 52 -1.68 -5.42 0.69
CA VAL A 52 -1.68 -4.47 1.82
C VAL A 52 -1.91 -3.05 1.34
N THR A 53 -2.48 -2.21 2.21
CA THR A 53 -2.46 -0.76 1.98
C THR A 53 -1.06 -0.21 2.30
N PRO A 54 -0.68 0.98 1.82
CA PRO A 54 0.59 1.60 2.21
C PRO A 54 0.76 1.70 3.75
N TRP A 55 -0.33 1.99 4.49
CA TRP A 55 -0.31 2.02 5.96
C TRP A 55 -0.19 0.63 6.59
N GLY A 56 -0.89 -0.37 6.04
CA GLY A 56 -0.73 -1.76 6.46
C GLY A 56 0.71 -2.22 6.27
N HIS A 57 1.30 -1.93 5.11
CA HIS A 57 2.69 -2.27 4.82
C HIS A 57 3.66 -1.61 5.81
N ALA A 58 3.49 -0.31 6.07
CA ALA A 58 4.31 0.42 7.05
C ALA A 58 4.15 -0.07 8.50
N SER A 59 3.02 -0.70 8.82
CA SER A 59 2.81 -1.32 10.14
C SER A 59 3.48 -2.70 10.28
N MET A 60 3.73 -3.38 9.15
CA MET A 60 4.35 -4.71 9.12
C MET A 60 5.86 -4.65 8.91
N ASP A 61 6.34 -3.65 8.15
CA ASP A 61 7.76 -3.49 7.81
C ASP A 61 8.33 -2.21 8.42
N SER A 62 9.26 -2.37 9.36
CA SER A 62 9.92 -1.26 10.04
C SER A 62 10.76 -0.37 9.10
N TYR A 63 11.14 -0.86 7.92
CA TYR A 63 11.86 -0.10 6.90
C TYR A 63 10.91 0.65 5.94
N ARG A 64 9.62 0.28 5.87
CA ARG A 64 8.62 0.95 5.02
C ARG A 64 8.14 2.24 5.70
N LYS A 65 8.68 3.39 5.28
CA LYS A 65 8.27 4.71 5.77
C LYS A 65 7.31 5.40 4.81
N LEU A 66 6.17 5.87 5.30
CA LEU A 66 5.20 6.63 4.50
C LEU A 66 5.57 8.11 4.32
N GLY A 67 6.48 8.62 5.16
CA GLY A 67 6.83 10.04 5.22
C GLY A 67 5.83 10.85 6.05
N ASN A 68 6.25 12.04 6.46
CA ASN A 68 5.46 12.90 7.35
C ASN A 68 4.23 13.53 6.67
N ASN A 69 4.21 13.53 5.33
CA ASN A 69 3.18 14.19 4.52
C ASN A 69 2.08 13.23 3.99
N PHE A 70 1.93 12.06 4.63
CA PHE A 70 1.08 10.98 4.14
C PHE A 70 0.34 10.25 5.27
N LYS A 71 -0.26 11.02 6.19
CA LYS A 71 -1.06 10.47 7.28
C LYS A 71 -2.47 10.17 6.77
N LEU A 72 -2.98 8.96 7.00
CA LEU A 72 -4.36 8.62 6.64
C LEU A 72 -5.32 9.40 7.54
N VAL A 73 -6.25 10.13 6.93
CA VAL A 73 -7.36 10.77 7.63
C VAL A 73 -8.58 9.85 7.58
N ARG A 74 -8.96 9.41 6.37
CA ARG A 74 -10.05 8.46 6.15
C ARG A 74 -10.00 7.81 4.78
N ILE A 75 -10.66 6.66 4.66
CA ILE A 75 -10.93 5.99 3.39
C ILE A 75 -12.25 6.55 2.84
N ILE A 76 -12.23 6.99 1.58
CA ILE A 76 -13.42 7.48 0.88
C ILE A 76 -14.05 6.32 0.11
N ASN A 77 -13.27 5.68 -0.77
CA ASN A 77 -13.68 4.48 -1.51
C ASN A 77 -12.62 3.40 -1.38
N GLY A 78 -13.03 2.16 -1.08
CA GLY A 78 -12.15 0.99 -1.11
C GLY A 78 -11.86 0.52 -2.54
N THR A 79 -11.02 -0.50 -2.68
CA THR A 79 -10.63 -1.07 -3.98
C THR A 79 -11.79 -1.72 -4.75
N ASN A 80 -12.89 -2.03 -4.06
CA ASN A 80 -14.09 -2.66 -4.61
C ASN A 80 -15.31 -1.71 -4.66
N SER A 81 -15.12 -0.41 -4.38
CA SER A 81 -16.20 0.58 -4.33
C SER A 81 -16.21 1.43 -5.61
N TRP A 82 -17.36 1.52 -6.27
CA TRP A 82 -17.59 2.29 -7.50
C TRP A 82 -18.35 3.58 -7.20
#